data_AF-A0A5B9QBJ1-F1
#
_entry.id   AF-A0A5B9QBJ1-F1
#
_cell.length_a   1.000
_cell.length_b   1.000
_cell.length_c   1.000
_cell.angle_alpha   90.00
_cell.angle_beta   90.00
_cell.angle_gamma   90.00
#
_symmetry.space_group_name_H-M   'P 1'
#
loop_
_entity.id
_entity.type
_entity.pdbx_description
1 polymer ?
#
loop_
_entity_poly.entity_id
_entity_poly.type
_entity_poly.pdbx_seq_one_letter_code
_entity_poly.pdbx_strand_id
1 'polypeptide(L)'
;MTLCDGFSLRASRVDFLRLLLITSLVSASSLTVHADPAGWDLTWSDEFDGTSLDISKWDPIYWNTPHNNEQQAYRPDRATVSGGNLVLTADHANNGGKDYTSGKVESKIANQYGRWEIRAKLPGTQGTWPAIWLLPDTNTYPWPTQGEIDILENRGNQPNLTSSAFHYGNQWPQNQFRYNEQITSKLGQLDNYHDEFHTYAVEWDSAKIRFFVDDVNYYTLYDQDVGGYISNQAPMEVNLNVAVGGDFLGGAQPNGSSVWPQQMLVDYVRVYEKSQTTQNILFKNGGFEENGGSLAGWSTFGNELQPNPNVQIHDEAVDEGIAALKLFGQFNNQTNYSGVTQGISVSPGDSISASLDAYISSTDSIAGSANQLEMKFDYYKSFHAKYGSGEYLSSKSIIIADGSTTNNAWLEHVLTDTVPSQAVEARLSLVFIQPNNQGGAVHIDDVSFVNLSLAPSADADSDGDVDGADFLSWQRGFGTTGATSIGEGDFNFDGMVDAADLDVWNSQYGVPLDVAATAVPEPSSVVLMVVVYLYFAASRMKSQKSATLEVCEL
;
A
#
# COMPACT_ATOMS: atom_id res chain seq x y z
N MET A 1 39.58 -59.96 62.96
CA MET A 1 38.78 -61.04 63.58
C MET A 1 37.51 -61.16 62.74
N THR A 2 37.33 -62.32 62.13
CA THR A 2 36.06 -62.87 61.57
C THR A 2 35.47 -62.22 60.30
N LEU A 3 35.64 -62.94 59.19
CA LEU A 3 34.73 -63.03 58.04
C LEU A 3 33.39 -63.65 58.47
N CYS A 4 32.26 -63.20 57.91
CA CYS A 4 31.21 -64.07 57.36
C CYS A 4 30.04 -63.26 56.76
N ASP A 5 29.93 -63.35 55.44
CA ASP A 5 28.77 -63.63 54.58
C ASP A 5 27.34 -63.25 54.97
N GLY A 6 26.63 -62.70 53.97
CA GLY A 6 25.17 -62.60 53.94
C GLY A 6 24.60 -61.84 52.74
N PHE A 7 24.76 -62.37 51.53
CA PHE A 7 24.10 -61.90 50.30
C PHE A 7 22.57 -62.06 50.36
N SER A 8 21.80 -61.04 49.99
CA SER A 8 20.58 -61.19 49.17
C SER A 8 20.12 -59.86 48.56
N LEU A 9 20.32 -59.80 47.24
CA LEU A 9 19.69 -58.97 46.21
C LEU A 9 18.50 -58.08 46.59
N ARG A 10 18.62 -56.79 46.29
CA ARG A 10 17.66 -56.05 45.45
C ARG A 10 18.32 -54.78 44.92
N ALA A 11 18.41 -54.68 43.59
CA ALA A 11 18.90 -53.52 42.88
C ALA A 11 17.96 -52.33 43.12
N SER A 12 18.50 -51.21 43.62
CA SER A 12 17.82 -49.92 43.61
C SER A 12 18.79 -48.82 43.20
N ARG A 13 18.62 -48.41 41.95
CA ARG A 13 18.79 -47.04 41.41
C ARG A 13 20.14 -46.36 41.64
N VAL A 14 20.93 -46.40 40.58
CA VAL A 14 22.10 -45.54 40.33
C VAL A 14 21.67 -44.08 40.27
N ASP A 15 22.41 -43.27 41.01
CA ASP A 15 22.41 -41.80 40.98
C ASP A 15 22.57 -41.26 39.57
N PHE A 16 21.58 -40.51 39.09
CA PHE A 16 21.72 -39.61 37.96
C PHE A 16 21.52 -38.17 38.44
N LEU A 17 22.60 -37.41 38.33
CA LEU A 17 22.66 -35.94 38.33
C LEU A 17 21.42 -35.38 37.61
N ARG A 18 20.53 -34.70 38.35
CA ARG A 18 19.52 -33.82 37.75
C ARG A 18 20.16 -32.47 37.47
N LEU A 19 20.77 -32.34 36.30
CA LEU A 19 20.97 -31.04 35.67
C LEU A 19 19.60 -30.62 35.12
N LEU A 20 18.92 -29.70 35.81
CA LEU A 20 17.69 -29.09 35.32
C LEU A 20 18.09 -28.17 34.15
N LEU A 21 18.02 -28.66 32.91
CA LEU A 21 18.00 -27.77 31.75
C LEU A 21 16.66 -27.04 31.80
N ILE A 22 16.68 -25.79 32.26
CA ILE A 22 15.62 -24.84 31.95
C ILE A 22 15.87 -24.45 30.49
N THR A 23 15.26 -25.17 29.56
CA THR A 23 15.05 -24.65 28.20
C THR A 23 13.98 -23.59 28.30
N SER A 24 14.38 -22.36 28.63
CA SER A 24 13.59 -21.19 28.29
C SER A 24 13.55 -21.12 26.77
N LEU A 25 12.46 -21.61 26.17
CA LEU A 25 12.04 -21.15 24.85
C LEU A 25 11.77 -19.65 25.00
N VAL A 26 12.80 -18.84 24.78
CA VAL A 26 12.57 -17.49 24.28
C VAL A 26 12.12 -17.74 22.85
N SER A 27 10.80 -17.68 22.62
CA SER A 27 10.33 -17.35 21.28
C SER A 27 10.93 -16.00 20.99
N ALA A 28 12.04 -15.99 20.25
CA ALA A 28 12.45 -14.81 19.54
C ALA A 28 11.30 -14.55 18.57
N SER A 29 10.41 -13.63 18.92
CA SER A 29 9.58 -12.99 17.91
C SER A 29 10.59 -12.43 16.92
N SER A 30 10.66 -13.05 15.74
CA SER A 30 11.33 -12.44 14.61
C SER A 30 10.64 -11.11 14.43
N LEU A 31 11.30 -10.01 14.79
CA LEU A 31 10.94 -8.69 14.28
C LEU A 31 11.20 -8.81 12.78
N THR A 32 10.16 -9.16 12.03
CA THR A 32 10.18 -9.00 10.59
C THR A 32 10.26 -7.50 10.37
N VAL A 33 11.47 -7.00 10.13
CA VAL A 33 11.64 -5.64 9.62
C VAL A 33 11.03 -5.67 8.23
N HIS A 34 9.80 -5.17 8.12
CA HIS A 34 9.17 -5.01 6.83
C HIS A 34 9.91 -3.89 6.13
N ALA A 35 10.46 -4.15 4.93
CA ALA A 35 11.02 -3.08 4.12
C ALA A 35 9.92 -2.05 3.84
N ASP A 36 10.31 -0.78 3.83
CA ASP A 36 9.39 0.30 3.44
C ASP A 36 8.97 0.09 1.97
N PRO A 37 7.74 0.45 1.59
CA PRO A 37 7.32 0.42 0.20
C PRO A 37 8.28 1.24 -0.68
N ALA A 38 8.66 0.72 -1.86
CA ALA A 38 9.63 1.38 -2.74
C ALA A 38 9.25 2.86 -3.00
N GLY A 39 10.20 3.77 -2.78
CA GLY A 39 10.00 5.20 -2.94
C GLY A 39 9.30 5.91 -1.76
N TRP A 40 9.16 5.25 -0.62
CA TRP A 40 8.55 5.79 0.60
C TRP A 40 9.47 5.57 1.81
N ASP A 41 9.56 6.57 2.68
CA ASP A 41 10.32 6.50 3.94
C ASP A 41 9.33 6.52 5.12
N LEU A 42 9.42 5.57 6.05
CA LEU A 42 8.54 5.52 7.23
C LEU A 42 8.77 6.72 8.15
N THR A 43 7.71 7.49 8.44
CA THR A 43 7.78 8.69 9.31
C THR A 43 7.06 8.53 10.64
N TRP A 44 6.05 7.66 10.69
CA TRP A 44 5.29 7.39 11.90
C TRP A 44 4.62 6.02 11.83
N SER A 45 4.54 5.32 12.96
CA SER A 45 3.77 4.08 13.05
C SER A 45 3.21 3.81 14.44
N ASP A 46 2.22 2.93 14.49
CA ASP A 46 1.83 2.20 15.68
C ASP A 46 1.55 0.74 15.34
N GLU A 47 2.31 -0.17 15.93
CA GLU A 47 2.22 -1.64 15.74
C GLU A 47 1.36 -2.29 16.84
N PHE A 48 0.80 -1.50 17.77
CA PHE A 48 -0.09 -1.96 18.85
C PHE A 48 0.44 -3.12 19.72
N ASP A 49 1.77 -3.28 19.81
CA ASP A 49 2.45 -4.29 20.65
C ASP A 49 2.36 -4.01 22.17
N GLY A 50 1.84 -2.85 22.56
CA GLY A 50 1.66 -2.45 23.95
C GLY A 50 0.53 -3.23 24.66
N THR A 51 0.36 -2.96 25.96
CA THR A 51 -0.73 -3.55 26.77
C THR A 51 -1.99 -2.68 26.83
N SER A 52 -1.96 -1.49 26.22
CA SER A 52 -3.04 -0.50 26.23
C SER A 52 -2.86 0.46 25.05
N LEU A 53 -3.93 1.17 24.68
CA LEU A 53 -3.88 2.22 23.66
C LEU A 53 -2.86 3.29 24.07
N ASP A 54 -1.94 3.63 23.17
CA ASP A 54 -0.98 4.71 23.39
C ASP A 54 -1.69 6.06 23.21
N ILE A 55 -2.10 6.66 24.32
CA ILE A 55 -2.76 7.96 24.35
C ILE A 55 -1.84 9.12 23.99
N SER A 56 -0.53 8.89 23.81
CA SER A 56 0.35 9.90 23.21
C SER A 56 0.26 9.93 21.68
N LYS A 57 -0.29 8.87 21.07
CA LYS A 57 -0.52 8.73 19.64
C LYS A 57 -1.99 8.87 19.24
N TRP A 58 -2.90 8.45 20.09
CA TRP A 58 -4.33 8.35 19.77
C TRP A 58 -5.22 9.07 20.78
N ASP A 59 -6.30 9.68 20.29
CA ASP A 59 -7.42 10.14 21.08
C ASP A 59 -8.61 9.16 20.92
N PRO A 60 -8.98 8.42 21.98
CA PRO A 60 -10.18 7.59 21.97
C PRO A 60 -11.43 8.45 22.17
N ILE A 61 -12.40 8.31 21.26
CA ILE A 61 -13.48 9.29 21.13
C ILE A 61 -14.72 8.90 21.97
N TYR A 62 -15.25 9.89 22.69
CA TYR A 62 -16.62 9.85 23.20
C TYR A 62 -17.52 10.74 22.34
N TRP A 63 -18.50 10.14 21.67
CA TRP A 63 -19.41 10.90 20.80
C TRP A 63 -20.78 10.23 20.70
N ASN A 64 -21.83 10.93 21.14
CA ASN A 64 -23.19 10.39 21.25
C ASN A 64 -24.16 10.93 20.18
N THR A 65 -23.69 11.80 19.28
CA THR A 65 -24.49 12.49 18.26
C THR A 65 -23.83 12.39 16.87
N PRO A 66 -23.62 11.18 16.34
CA PRO A 66 -22.98 10.98 15.03
C PRO A 66 -23.75 11.68 13.90
N HIS A 67 -23.07 11.97 12.79
CA HIS A 67 -23.55 12.86 11.74
C HIS A 67 -24.45 12.19 10.70
N ASN A 68 -24.27 10.89 10.43
CA ASN A 68 -24.85 10.22 9.26
C ASN A 68 -26.00 9.28 9.62
N ASN A 69 -26.89 9.71 10.53
CA ASN A 69 -28.00 8.91 11.06
C ASN A 69 -27.57 7.59 11.71
N GLU A 70 -26.33 7.52 12.21
CA GLU A 70 -25.81 6.32 12.85
C GLU A 70 -26.43 6.10 14.24
N GLN A 71 -26.46 4.85 14.68
CA GLN A 71 -27.22 4.37 15.85
C GLN A 71 -26.35 4.06 17.07
N GLN A 72 -25.03 4.16 16.97
CA GLN A 72 -24.12 3.97 18.09
C GLN A 72 -23.81 5.26 18.86
N ALA A 73 -23.36 5.08 20.10
CA ALA A 73 -22.52 6.02 20.82
C ALA A 73 -21.07 5.55 20.78
N TYR A 74 -20.14 6.38 20.31
CA TYR A 74 -18.72 6.12 20.45
C TYR A 74 -18.30 6.30 21.91
N ARG A 75 -17.52 5.35 22.43
CA ARG A 75 -17.00 5.41 23.79
C ARG A 75 -15.51 5.02 23.85
N PRO A 76 -14.71 5.70 24.71
CA PRO A 76 -13.29 5.40 24.84
C PRO A 76 -12.98 3.97 25.31
N ASP A 77 -13.84 3.39 26.16
CA ASP A 77 -13.68 2.01 26.66
C ASP A 77 -13.98 0.93 25.62
N ARG A 78 -14.36 1.32 24.40
CA ARG A 78 -14.56 0.43 23.24
C ARG A 78 -13.37 0.43 22.27
N ALA A 79 -12.32 1.20 22.56
CA ALA A 79 -11.03 1.15 21.87
C ALA A 79 -9.97 0.60 22.84
N THR A 80 -9.48 -0.61 22.58
CA THR A 80 -8.51 -1.29 23.47
C THR A 80 -7.36 -1.87 22.65
N VAL A 81 -6.24 -2.18 23.30
CA VAL A 81 -5.15 -2.92 22.67
C VAL A 81 -5.06 -4.29 23.31
N SER A 82 -5.04 -5.35 22.50
CA SER A 82 -4.94 -6.73 22.96
C SER A 82 -4.39 -7.63 21.85
N GLY A 83 -3.38 -8.45 22.20
CA GLY A 83 -2.83 -9.44 21.28
C GLY A 83 -2.17 -8.82 20.04
N GLY A 84 -1.42 -7.73 20.21
CA GLY A 84 -0.76 -7.01 19.11
C GLY A 84 -1.71 -6.27 18.18
N ASN A 85 -2.93 -5.96 18.64
CA ASN A 85 -3.94 -5.30 17.81
C ASN A 85 -4.62 -4.17 18.58
N LEU A 86 -4.92 -3.07 17.90
CA LEU A 86 -6.04 -2.21 18.26
C LEU A 86 -7.35 -2.96 17.98
N VAL A 87 -8.25 -2.95 18.97
CA VAL A 87 -9.54 -3.62 18.94
C VAL A 87 -10.64 -2.57 19.14
N LEU A 88 -11.39 -2.30 18.08
CA LEU A 88 -12.56 -1.42 18.11
C LEU A 88 -13.83 -2.26 18.18
N THR A 89 -14.54 -2.20 19.31
CA THR A 89 -15.67 -3.09 19.58
C THR A 89 -17.01 -2.38 19.44
N ALA A 90 -17.84 -2.81 18.49
CA ALA A 90 -19.24 -2.46 18.36
C ALA A 90 -20.13 -3.48 19.10
N ASP A 91 -21.13 -3.00 19.84
CA ASP A 91 -21.94 -3.85 20.72
C ASP A 91 -23.36 -3.29 20.86
N HIS A 92 -24.34 -4.17 21.04
CA HIS A 92 -25.74 -3.81 21.31
C HIS A 92 -25.93 -3.49 22.79
N ALA A 93 -25.31 -2.40 23.21
CA ALA A 93 -25.35 -1.87 24.55
C ALA A 93 -25.90 -0.45 24.54
N ASN A 94 -26.93 -0.21 25.36
CA ASN A 94 -27.55 1.10 25.46
C ASN A 94 -26.61 2.14 26.10
N ASN A 95 -26.46 3.30 25.45
CA ASN A 95 -25.74 4.44 26.01
C ASN A 95 -26.42 5.76 25.60
N GLY A 96 -26.90 6.54 26.57
CA GLY A 96 -27.33 7.91 26.31
C GLY A 96 -28.42 8.07 25.22
N GLY A 97 -29.33 7.11 25.10
CA GLY A 97 -30.40 7.12 24.08
C GLY A 97 -29.99 6.55 22.72
N LYS A 98 -28.78 5.98 22.60
CA LYS A 98 -28.33 5.13 21.49
C LYS A 98 -28.43 3.66 21.91
N ASP A 99 -28.92 2.81 21.01
CA ASP A 99 -29.09 1.37 21.27
C ASP A 99 -27.75 0.61 21.25
N TYR A 100 -26.74 1.19 20.58
CA TYR A 100 -25.43 0.58 20.38
C TYR A 100 -24.30 1.42 20.98
N THR A 101 -23.19 0.77 21.30
CA THR A 101 -21.91 1.43 21.59
C THR A 101 -20.84 0.97 20.60
N SER A 102 -19.85 1.81 20.31
CA SER A 102 -18.72 1.42 19.47
C SER A 102 -17.42 2.13 19.80
N GLY A 103 -16.31 1.67 19.22
CA GLY A 103 -14.99 2.29 19.30
C GLY A 103 -14.71 3.22 18.13
N LYS A 104 -14.09 4.37 18.43
CA LYS A 104 -13.44 5.28 17.47
C LYS A 104 -12.15 5.81 18.08
N VAL A 105 -11.10 5.88 17.28
CA VAL A 105 -9.85 6.59 17.62
C VAL A 105 -9.46 7.55 16.51
N GLU A 106 -8.83 8.65 16.89
CA GLU A 106 -8.25 9.67 16.01
C GLU A 106 -6.75 9.78 16.32
N SER A 107 -5.89 9.82 15.30
CA SER A 107 -4.45 10.00 15.51
C SER A 107 -4.13 11.44 15.89
N LYS A 108 -3.11 11.64 16.73
CA LYS A 108 -2.60 12.97 17.12
C LYS A 108 -1.67 13.59 16.09
N ILE A 109 -1.18 12.79 15.16
CA ILE A 109 -0.46 13.27 13.99
C ILE A 109 -1.46 13.67 12.91
N ALA A 110 -1.08 14.67 12.12
CA ALA A 110 -1.75 15.04 10.90
C ALA A 110 -0.70 15.29 9.82
N ASN A 111 -0.85 14.65 8.66
CA ASN A 111 0.10 14.75 7.55
C ASN A 111 -0.62 15.27 6.30
N GLN A 112 0.08 16.11 5.53
CA GLN A 112 -0.36 16.51 4.20
C GLN A 112 0.52 15.80 3.19
N TYR A 113 -0.11 15.02 2.30
CA TYR A 113 0.56 14.08 1.41
C TYR A 113 1.28 12.96 2.16
N GLY A 114 1.55 11.87 1.45
CA GLY A 114 2.17 10.68 2.04
C GLY A 114 1.56 9.39 1.51
N ARG A 115 1.97 8.28 2.12
CA ARG A 115 1.31 6.99 2.03
C ARG A 115 0.85 6.58 3.42
N TRP A 116 -0.37 6.08 3.54
CA TRP A 116 -0.89 5.49 4.76
C TRP A 116 -1.19 4.03 4.48
N GLU A 117 -0.68 3.13 5.31
CA GLU A 117 -0.97 1.71 5.26
C GLU A 117 -1.56 1.27 6.60
N ILE A 118 -2.73 0.63 6.53
CA ILE A 118 -3.45 0.13 7.70
C ILE A 118 -3.78 -1.32 7.45
N ARG A 119 -3.20 -2.21 8.25
CA ARG A 119 -3.49 -3.64 8.18
C ARG A 119 -4.60 -3.99 9.17
N ALA A 120 -5.76 -4.39 8.66
CA ALA A 120 -6.93 -4.61 9.49
C ALA A 120 -7.77 -5.81 9.03
N LYS A 121 -8.46 -6.42 9.98
CA LYS A 121 -9.57 -7.37 9.75
C LYS A 121 -10.88 -6.72 10.15
N LEU A 122 -11.86 -6.77 9.25
CA LEU A 122 -13.11 -6.05 9.42
C LEU A 122 -14.18 -6.89 10.15
N PRO A 123 -15.11 -6.26 10.89
CA PRO A 123 -16.26 -6.95 11.45
C PRO A 123 -17.30 -7.31 10.39
N GLY A 124 -17.95 -8.46 10.55
CA GLY A 124 -18.95 -8.98 9.62
C GLY A 124 -20.31 -9.22 10.25
N THR A 125 -21.24 -8.27 10.08
CA THR A 125 -22.66 -8.47 10.36
C THR A 125 -23.53 -7.45 9.64
N GLN A 126 -24.81 -7.78 9.47
CA GLN A 126 -25.84 -6.83 9.10
C GLN A 126 -25.79 -5.58 10.02
N GLY A 127 -25.64 -4.40 9.44
CA GLY A 127 -25.69 -3.13 10.17
C GLY A 127 -24.37 -2.55 10.65
N THR A 128 -23.21 -3.21 10.49
CA THR A 128 -21.91 -2.59 10.76
C THR A 128 -21.38 -1.81 9.56
N TRP A 129 -20.69 -0.71 9.86
CA TRP A 129 -19.99 0.16 8.90
C TRP A 129 -18.59 0.48 9.45
N PRO A 130 -17.61 -0.43 9.30
CA PRO A 130 -16.21 -0.13 9.61
C PRO A 130 -15.63 0.85 8.58
N ALA A 131 -14.79 1.77 9.07
CA ALA A 131 -14.13 2.78 8.25
C ALA A 131 -12.67 3.03 8.67
N ILE A 132 -11.80 3.24 7.68
CA ILE A 132 -10.43 3.73 7.78
C ILE A 132 -10.34 4.95 6.87
N TRP A 133 -10.06 6.11 7.42
CA TRP A 133 -10.21 7.37 6.70
C TRP A 133 -9.32 8.46 7.26
N LEU A 134 -9.14 9.51 6.47
CA LEU A 134 -8.34 10.68 6.81
C LEU A 134 -9.26 11.90 6.83
N LEU A 135 -9.18 12.68 7.90
CA LEU A 135 -9.96 13.91 8.07
C LEU A 135 -9.08 14.97 8.74
N PRO A 136 -9.10 16.24 8.29
CA PRO A 136 -8.40 17.30 9.01
C PRO A 136 -9.14 17.65 10.31
N ASP A 137 -8.45 18.30 11.26
CA ASP A 137 -9.12 18.88 12.43
C ASP A 137 -10.18 19.89 11.97
N THR A 138 -11.44 19.48 12.09
CA THR A 138 -12.58 20.23 11.55
C THR A 138 -12.89 21.52 12.31
N ASN A 139 -12.30 21.73 13.49
CA ASN A 139 -12.36 23.01 14.19
C ASN A 139 -11.49 24.08 13.50
N THR A 140 -10.41 23.63 12.85
CA THR A 140 -9.46 24.49 12.14
C THR A 140 -9.76 24.54 10.64
N TYR A 141 -10.15 23.40 10.07
CA TYR A 141 -10.29 23.18 8.63
C TYR A 141 -11.69 22.65 8.31
N PRO A 142 -12.61 23.50 7.84
CA PRO A 142 -14.00 23.10 7.70
C PRO A 142 -14.20 22.01 6.64
N TRP A 143 -14.99 21.00 7.01
CA TRP A 143 -15.49 20.00 6.07
C TRP A 143 -16.60 20.59 5.17
N PRO A 144 -16.67 20.22 3.89
CA PRO A 144 -15.77 19.34 3.12
C PRO A 144 -14.71 20.12 2.35
N THR A 145 -14.63 21.44 2.54
CA THR A 145 -13.75 22.31 1.75
C THR A 145 -12.28 21.94 1.89
N GLN A 146 -11.91 21.35 3.02
CA GLN A 146 -10.56 20.88 3.33
C GLN A 146 -10.41 19.35 3.31
N GLY A 147 -11.43 18.67 2.77
CA GLY A 147 -11.32 17.29 2.32
C GLY A 147 -11.61 16.24 3.37
N GLU A 148 -11.84 15.04 2.88
CA GLU A 148 -11.92 13.77 3.60
C GLU A 148 -11.54 12.66 2.61
N ILE A 149 -10.65 11.76 3.01
CA ILE A 149 -10.18 10.64 2.19
C ILE A 149 -10.57 9.34 2.89
N ASP A 150 -11.54 8.63 2.34
CA ASP A 150 -11.96 7.34 2.85
C ASP A 150 -11.10 6.26 2.20
N ILE A 151 -10.07 5.81 2.93
CA ILE A 151 -9.18 4.73 2.49
C ILE A 151 -9.98 3.44 2.36
N LEU A 152 -10.88 3.20 3.31
CA LEU A 152 -11.75 2.04 3.34
C LEU A 152 -13.08 2.38 4.01
N GLU A 153 -14.17 2.00 3.36
CA GLU A 153 -15.46 1.74 3.98
C GLU A 153 -15.98 0.36 3.56
N ASN A 154 -16.63 -0.36 4.48
CA ASN A 154 -17.31 -1.61 4.17
C ASN A 154 -18.73 -1.63 4.76
N ARG A 155 -19.63 -2.34 4.07
CA ARG A 155 -20.96 -2.67 4.60
C ARG A 155 -20.86 -4.09 5.16
N GLY A 156 -21.15 -4.28 6.45
CA GLY A 156 -20.92 -5.58 7.12
C GLY A 156 -21.73 -6.77 6.57
N ASN A 157 -22.69 -6.54 5.67
CA ASN A 157 -23.38 -7.59 4.91
C ASN A 157 -22.81 -7.83 3.49
N GLN A 158 -21.71 -7.18 3.15
CA GLN A 158 -20.99 -7.28 1.88
C GLN A 158 -19.53 -7.70 2.15
N PRO A 159 -19.28 -8.98 2.46
CA PRO A 159 -17.96 -9.47 2.89
C PRO A 159 -16.86 -9.27 1.84
N ASN A 160 -17.22 -9.28 0.56
CA ASN A 160 -16.26 -9.28 -0.53
C ASN A 160 -16.03 -7.92 -1.18
N LEU A 161 -16.67 -6.85 -0.68
CA LEU A 161 -16.66 -5.53 -1.33
C LEU A 161 -16.21 -4.43 -0.38
N THR A 162 -15.30 -3.58 -0.84
CA THR A 162 -14.88 -2.36 -0.14
C THR A 162 -15.08 -1.14 -1.02
N SER A 163 -15.26 0.03 -0.39
CA SER A 163 -15.38 1.33 -1.04
C SER A 163 -14.24 2.25 -0.58
N SER A 164 -13.71 3.05 -1.49
CA SER A 164 -12.89 4.22 -1.15
C SER A 164 -13.51 5.48 -1.76
N ALA A 165 -13.36 6.60 -1.09
CA ALA A 165 -13.93 7.86 -1.54
C ALA A 165 -13.02 9.06 -1.24
N PHE A 166 -13.28 10.15 -1.96
CA PHE A 166 -12.74 11.47 -1.67
C PHE A 166 -13.91 12.45 -1.65
N HIS A 167 -14.11 13.09 -0.50
CA HIS A 167 -15.12 14.12 -0.29
C HIS A 167 -14.47 15.50 -0.39
N TYR A 168 -15.08 16.39 -1.17
CA TYR A 168 -14.52 17.71 -1.50
C TYR A 168 -15.62 18.71 -1.85
N GLY A 169 -15.24 19.90 -2.27
CA GLY A 169 -16.19 20.89 -2.80
C GLY A 169 -16.61 21.94 -1.78
N ASN A 170 -17.82 22.48 -1.95
CA ASN A 170 -18.33 23.56 -1.13
C ASN A 170 -18.94 23.06 0.18
N GLN A 171 -19.19 23.99 1.10
CA GLN A 171 -19.86 23.71 2.37
C GLN A 171 -21.15 22.90 2.16
N TRP A 172 -21.41 21.99 3.10
CA TRP A 172 -22.63 21.20 3.14
C TRP A 172 -23.89 22.08 2.98
N PRO A 173 -24.90 21.66 2.20
CA PRO A 173 -25.04 20.37 1.52
C PRO A 173 -24.52 20.36 0.06
N GLN A 174 -23.67 21.32 -0.32
CA GLN A 174 -23.13 21.44 -1.69
C GLN A 174 -21.81 20.68 -1.90
N ASN A 175 -21.50 19.78 -0.98
CA ASN A 175 -20.32 18.93 -1.07
C ASN A 175 -20.43 17.97 -2.25
N GLN A 176 -19.28 17.55 -2.74
CA GLN A 176 -19.14 16.55 -3.77
C GLN A 176 -18.35 15.38 -3.22
N PHE A 177 -18.49 14.24 -3.87
CA PHE A 177 -17.63 13.10 -3.61
C PHE A 177 -17.40 12.33 -4.91
N ARG A 178 -16.28 11.61 -4.94
CA ARG A 178 -15.95 10.60 -5.92
C ARG A 178 -15.58 9.34 -5.17
N TYR A 179 -16.10 8.21 -5.61
CA TYR A 179 -15.83 6.92 -4.99
C TYR A 179 -15.63 5.86 -6.05
N ASN A 180 -15.00 4.76 -5.64
CA ASN A 180 -14.99 3.51 -6.39
C ASN A 180 -15.09 2.35 -5.41
N GLU A 181 -15.72 1.27 -5.86
CA GLU A 181 -15.81 0.03 -5.11
C GLU A 181 -14.90 -1.03 -5.77
N GLN A 182 -14.43 -1.99 -4.99
CA GLN A 182 -13.62 -3.09 -5.51
C GLN A 182 -13.93 -4.42 -4.85
N ILE A 183 -13.66 -5.47 -5.62
CA ILE A 183 -13.70 -6.87 -5.24
C ILE A 183 -12.44 -7.50 -5.79
N THR A 184 -11.75 -8.27 -4.95
CA THR A 184 -10.59 -9.06 -5.34
C THR A 184 -10.97 -10.55 -5.31
N SER A 185 -10.29 -11.35 -6.11
CA SER A 185 -10.38 -12.81 -6.04
C SER A 185 -9.00 -13.44 -5.90
N LYS A 186 -8.95 -14.54 -5.16
CA LYS A 186 -7.78 -15.40 -5.02
C LYS A 186 -8.21 -16.82 -5.41
N LEU A 187 -7.50 -17.45 -6.33
CA LEU A 187 -7.79 -18.81 -6.82
C LEU A 187 -9.26 -18.97 -7.27
N GLY A 188 -9.78 -17.99 -8.02
CA GLY A 188 -11.17 -17.99 -8.51
C GLY A 188 -12.25 -17.82 -7.44
N GLN A 189 -11.88 -17.57 -6.16
CA GLN A 189 -12.81 -17.29 -5.08
C GLN A 189 -12.77 -15.81 -4.70
N LEU A 190 -13.93 -15.21 -4.44
CA LEU A 190 -14.00 -13.83 -3.96
C LEU A 190 -13.40 -13.73 -2.55
N ASP A 191 -12.52 -12.75 -2.36
CA ASP A 191 -11.84 -12.55 -1.09
C ASP A 191 -12.81 -12.02 -0.03
N ASN A 192 -12.71 -12.49 1.22
CA ASN A 192 -13.60 -12.11 2.31
C ASN A 192 -12.85 -11.27 3.35
N TYR A 193 -13.11 -9.96 3.33
CA TYR A 193 -12.47 -8.97 4.20
C TYR A 193 -12.83 -9.11 5.69
N HIS A 194 -13.73 -10.02 6.05
CA HIS A 194 -14.11 -10.32 7.43
C HIS A 194 -13.35 -11.50 8.02
N ASP A 195 -12.75 -12.36 7.18
CA ASP A 195 -12.09 -13.60 7.62
C ASP A 195 -10.62 -13.38 7.97
N GLU A 196 -9.92 -12.54 7.19
CA GLU A 196 -8.48 -12.33 7.26
C GLU A 196 -8.09 -10.86 7.39
N PHE A 197 -6.81 -10.62 7.70
CA PHE A 197 -6.25 -9.26 7.70
C PHE A 197 -5.84 -8.89 6.28
N HIS A 198 -6.23 -7.69 5.86
CA HIS A 198 -5.82 -7.08 4.60
C HIS A 198 -5.12 -5.75 4.87
N THR A 199 -4.28 -5.33 3.93
CA THR A 199 -3.64 -4.01 3.99
C THR A 199 -4.42 -3.04 3.12
N TYR A 200 -5.01 -2.04 3.75
CA TYR A 200 -5.68 -0.93 3.08
C TYR A 200 -4.74 0.26 3.03
N ALA A 201 -4.54 0.83 1.86
CA ALA A 201 -3.62 1.94 1.72
C ALA A 201 -4.11 3.04 0.80
N VAL A 202 -3.61 4.24 1.05
CA VAL A 202 -3.74 5.38 0.15
C VAL A 202 -2.39 6.05 -0.05
N GLU A 203 -2.09 6.41 -1.30
CA GLU A 203 -1.03 7.36 -1.62
C GLU A 203 -1.67 8.67 -2.06
N TRP A 204 -1.23 9.76 -1.46
CA TRP A 204 -1.76 11.08 -1.75
C TRP A 204 -0.61 12.05 -1.99
N ASP A 205 -0.62 12.70 -3.16
CA ASP A 205 0.24 13.82 -3.50
C ASP A 205 -0.61 14.97 -4.08
N SER A 206 0.01 16.10 -4.45
CA SER A 206 -0.72 17.25 -4.98
C SER A 206 -1.42 16.98 -6.31
N ALA A 207 -1.02 15.95 -7.06
CA ALA A 207 -1.56 15.64 -8.37
C ALA A 207 -2.65 14.56 -8.34
N LYS A 208 -2.66 13.67 -7.35
CA LYS A 208 -3.57 12.52 -7.30
C LYS A 208 -3.70 11.87 -5.92
N ILE A 209 -4.74 11.05 -5.80
CA ILE A 209 -4.96 10.09 -4.71
C ILE A 209 -5.10 8.70 -5.33
N ARG A 210 -4.33 7.72 -4.85
CA ARG A 210 -4.35 6.32 -5.30
C ARG A 210 -4.75 5.43 -4.13
N PHE A 211 -5.76 4.57 -4.32
CA PHE A 211 -6.25 3.66 -3.29
C PHE A 211 -5.85 2.22 -3.59
N PHE A 212 -5.57 1.47 -2.53
CA PHE A 212 -5.02 0.12 -2.61
C PHE A 212 -5.68 -0.82 -1.60
N VAL A 213 -5.82 -2.07 -2.00
CA VAL A 213 -6.06 -3.21 -1.10
C VAL A 213 -5.04 -4.28 -1.44
N ASP A 214 -4.30 -4.77 -0.43
CA ASP A 214 -3.22 -5.74 -0.59
C ASP A 214 -2.22 -5.36 -1.69
N ASP A 215 -1.87 -4.07 -1.73
CA ASP A 215 -0.96 -3.45 -2.72
C ASP A 215 -1.46 -3.47 -4.19
N VAL A 216 -2.72 -3.83 -4.42
CA VAL A 216 -3.41 -3.71 -5.72
C VAL A 216 -4.01 -2.31 -5.84
N ASN A 217 -3.55 -1.51 -6.81
CA ASN A 217 -4.14 -0.19 -7.05
C ASN A 217 -5.42 -0.29 -7.88
N TYR A 218 -6.56 -0.16 -7.24
CA TYR A 218 -7.86 -0.33 -7.92
C TYR A 218 -8.51 1.01 -8.30
N TYR A 219 -8.06 2.12 -7.71
CA TYR A 219 -8.65 3.43 -7.96
C TYR A 219 -7.60 4.53 -7.90
N THR A 220 -7.60 5.41 -8.89
CA THR A 220 -6.79 6.64 -8.91
C THR A 220 -7.68 7.82 -9.27
N LEU A 221 -7.70 8.83 -8.41
CA LEU A 221 -8.30 10.13 -8.65
C LEU A 221 -7.22 11.14 -8.97
N TYR A 222 -7.31 11.78 -10.14
CA TYR A 222 -6.40 12.86 -10.51
C TYR A 222 -7.01 14.21 -10.14
N ASP A 223 -6.17 15.18 -9.78
CA ASP A 223 -6.60 16.50 -9.30
C ASP A 223 -7.51 17.22 -10.32
N GLN A 224 -7.18 17.08 -11.60
CA GLN A 224 -7.99 17.61 -12.71
C GLN A 224 -9.41 17.01 -12.78
N ASP A 225 -9.62 15.78 -12.31
CA ASP A 225 -10.92 15.09 -12.37
C ASP A 225 -11.91 15.56 -11.29
N VAL A 226 -11.37 16.24 -10.27
CA VAL A 226 -12.13 16.83 -9.16
C VAL A 226 -12.02 18.34 -9.13
N GLY A 227 -11.43 18.97 -10.15
CA GLY A 227 -11.42 20.42 -10.33
C GLY A 227 -10.35 21.16 -9.52
N GLY A 228 -9.22 20.52 -9.24
CA GLY A 228 -8.10 21.15 -8.54
C GLY A 228 -8.18 21.08 -7.01
N TYR A 229 -9.05 20.21 -6.47
CA TYR A 229 -9.23 20.13 -5.02
C TYR A 229 -8.10 19.34 -4.35
N ILE A 230 -7.59 18.25 -4.91
CA ILE A 230 -6.55 17.39 -4.28
C ILE A 230 -5.30 18.21 -3.93
N SER A 231 -4.91 19.16 -4.78
CA SER A 231 -3.74 20.02 -4.56
C SER A 231 -3.89 21.02 -3.40
N ASN A 232 -5.11 21.22 -2.88
CA ASN A 232 -5.43 22.22 -1.86
C ASN A 232 -6.21 21.62 -0.67
N GLN A 233 -5.72 20.52 -0.10
CA GLN A 233 -6.30 19.89 1.10
C GLN A 233 -5.42 20.12 2.34
N ALA A 234 -6.04 20.18 3.52
CA ALA A 234 -5.32 20.38 4.77
C ALA A 234 -4.59 19.09 5.23
N PRO A 235 -3.61 19.16 6.13
CA PRO A 235 -3.09 17.98 6.82
C PRO A 235 -4.23 17.20 7.50
N MET A 236 -4.24 15.88 7.38
CA MET A 236 -5.31 15.01 7.86
C MET A 236 -4.84 14.02 8.92
N GLU A 237 -5.70 13.77 9.90
CA GLU A 237 -5.55 12.78 10.97
C GLU A 237 -6.14 11.44 10.51
N VAL A 238 -5.54 10.33 10.94
CA VAL A 238 -6.07 8.98 10.75
C VAL A 238 -7.26 8.77 11.69
N ASN A 239 -8.39 8.39 11.12
CA ASN A 239 -9.61 8.03 11.83
C ASN A 239 -9.90 6.53 11.62
N LEU A 240 -10.13 5.81 12.72
CA LEU A 240 -10.50 4.39 12.71
C LEU A 240 -11.76 4.19 13.54
N ASN A 241 -12.83 3.63 12.97
CA ASN A 241 -14.07 3.38 13.70
C ASN A 241 -14.90 2.23 13.14
N VAL A 242 -15.86 1.79 13.94
CA VAL A 242 -16.96 0.91 13.50
C VAL A 242 -18.29 1.61 13.78
N ALA A 243 -18.91 2.21 12.77
CA ALA A 243 -20.27 2.72 12.90
C ALA A 243 -21.31 1.57 12.90
N VAL A 244 -22.50 1.85 13.43
CA VAL A 244 -23.64 0.93 13.45
C VAL A 244 -24.87 1.64 12.89
N GLY A 245 -25.43 1.15 11.79
CA GLY A 245 -26.46 1.86 11.04
C GLY A 245 -25.89 3.06 10.27
N GLY A 246 -26.79 3.89 9.76
CA GLY A 246 -26.45 5.14 9.07
C GLY A 246 -26.67 5.10 7.56
N ASP A 247 -26.56 6.27 6.93
CA ASP A 247 -27.02 6.49 5.55
C ASP A 247 -26.25 5.66 4.50
N PHE A 248 -24.96 5.39 4.72
CA PHE A 248 -24.11 4.59 3.81
C PHE A 248 -24.59 3.15 3.63
N LEU A 249 -25.20 2.58 4.67
CA LEU A 249 -25.75 1.22 4.63
C LEU A 249 -27.06 1.15 3.84
N GLY A 250 -27.72 2.28 3.58
CA GLY A 250 -29.04 2.32 2.97
C GLY A 250 -30.03 1.42 3.71
N GLY A 251 -30.60 0.44 3.01
CA GLY A 251 -31.52 -0.54 3.59
C GLY A 251 -30.87 -1.56 4.54
N ALA A 252 -29.54 -1.63 4.60
CA ALA A 252 -28.82 -2.63 5.38
C ALA A 252 -28.61 -2.23 6.86
N GLN A 253 -29.63 -1.63 7.49
CA GLN A 253 -29.60 -1.26 8.91
C GLN A 253 -29.53 -2.49 9.83
N PRO A 254 -29.06 -2.34 11.08
CA PRO A 254 -29.11 -3.40 12.09
C PRO A 254 -30.53 -3.97 12.25
N ASN A 255 -30.64 -5.29 12.37
CA ASN A 255 -31.92 -5.97 12.55
C ASN A 255 -31.74 -7.29 13.33
N GLY A 256 -32.77 -8.13 13.38
CA GLY A 256 -32.74 -9.40 14.13
C GLY A 256 -31.72 -10.44 13.65
N SER A 257 -31.10 -10.28 12.48
CA SER A 257 -29.98 -11.11 12.03
C SER A 257 -28.60 -10.56 12.42
N SER A 258 -28.54 -9.36 13.01
CA SER A 258 -27.28 -8.77 13.45
C SER A 258 -26.70 -9.54 14.65
N VAL A 259 -25.41 -9.86 14.57
CA VAL A 259 -24.67 -10.57 15.63
C VAL A 259 -23.77 -9.59 16.36
N TRP A 260 -23.83 -9.58 17.69
CA TRP A 260 -23.04 -8.70 18.56
C TRP A 260 -22.36 -9.52 19.68
N PRO A 261 -21.19 -9.09 20.18
CA PRO A 261 -20.40 -7.94 19.73
C PRO A 261 -19.67 -8.20 18.41
N GLN A 262 -19.19 -7.13 17.77
CA GLN A 262 -18.38 -7.14 16.56
C GLN A 262 -17.10 -6.35 16.78
N GLN A 263 -16.01 -6.77 16.14
CA GLN A 263 -14.70 -6.17 16.33
C GLN A 263 -14.00 -5.91 15.00
N MET A 264 -13.50 -4.69 14.83
CA MET A 264 -12.43 -4.40 13.88
C MET A 264 -11.11 -4.57 14.60
N LEU A 265 -10.23 -5.38 14.03
CA LEU A 265 -8.87 -5.60 14.53
C LEU A 265 -7.91 -4.85 13.61
N VAL A 266 -7.03 -4.03 14.16
CA VAL A 266 -5.99 -3.32 13.40
C VAL A 266 -4.64 -3.75 13.95
N ASP A 267 -3.85 -4.37 13.08
CA ASP A 267 -2.52 -4.91 13.37
C ASP A 267 -1.48 -3.79 13.42
N TYR A 268 -1.48 -2.91 12.42
CA TYR A 268 -0.66 -1.71 12.43
C TYR A 268 -1.28 -0.55 11.67
N VAL A 269 -0.80 0.66 11.98
CA VAL A 269 -0.93 1.86 11.14
C VAL A 269 0.47 2.39 10.88
N ARG A 270 0.80 2.58 9.61
CA ARG A 270 2.09 3.15 9.17
C ARG A 270 1.85 4.32 8.22
N VAL A 271 2.62 5.38 8.41
CA VAL A 271 2.55 6.62 7.63
C VAL A 271 3.95 6.93 7.10
N TYR A 272 4.02 7.13 5.79
CA TYR A 272 5.26 7.31 5.06
C TYR A 272 5.26 8.65 4.31
N GLU A 273 6.43 9.24 4.17
CA GLU A 273 6.65 10.35 3.25
C GLU A 273 7.34 9.87 1.98
N LYS A 274 7.20 10.63 0.90
CA LYS A 274 7.83 10.26 -0.36
C LYS A 274 9.35 10.39 -0.21
N SER A 275 10.07 9.33 -0.56
CA SER A 275 11.52 9.32 -0.45
C SER A 275 12.15 10.40 -1.32
N GLN A 276 13.20 11.05 -0.78
CA GLN A 276 13.95 12.08 -1.50
C GLN A 276 15.08 11.49 -2.36
N THR A 277 15.39 10.20 -2.19
CA THR A 277 16.33 9.49 -3.05
C THR A 277 15.63 9.05 -4.33
N THR A 278 16.33 9.18 -5.46
CA THR A 278 15.81 8.69 -6.74
C THR A 278 16.02 7.17 -6.79
N GLN A 279 15.05 6.43 -6.26
CA GLN A 279 15.00 4.98 -6.42
C GLN A 279 14.42 4.64 -7.80
N ASN A 280 15.06 3.70 -8.51
CA ASN A 280 14.47 3.13 -9.71
C ASN A 280 13.27 2.29 -9.31
N ILE A 281 12.08 2.63 -9.82
CA ILE A 281 10.90 1.80 -9.63
C ILE A 281 11.04 0.62 -10.60
N LEU A 282 11.22 -0.57 -10.05
CA LEU A 282 11.32 -1.80 -10.81
C LEU A 282 9.96 -2.47 -10.96
N PHE A 283 9.94 -3.47 -11.82
CA PHE A 283 8.77 -4.31 -11.96
C PHE A 283 8.63 -5.23 -10.76
N LYS A 284 7.43 -5.27 -10.20
CA LYS A 284 6.98 -6.21 -9.19
C LYS A 284 6.10 -7.26 -9.86
N ASN A 285 6.59 -8.49 -9.96
CA ASN A 285 5.69 -9.59 -10.25
C ASN A 285 4.73 -9.71 -9.06
N GLY A 286 3.42 -9.65 -9.31
CA GLY A 286 2.40 -9.64 -8.25
C GLY A 286 2.33 -10.95 -7.48
N GLY A 287 3.15 -11.95 -7.84
CA GLY A 287 3.14 -13.27 -7.27
C GLY A 287 1.94 -14.04 -7.77
N PHE A 288 1.63 -13.96 -9.09
CA PHE A 288 0.64 -14.85 -9.71
C PHE A 288 0.90 -16.30 -9.23
N GLU A 289 2.18 -16.68 -9.17
CA GLU A 289 2.63 -18.04 -8.87
C GLU A 289 2.88 -18.41 -7.41
N GLU A 290 2.80 -17.45 -6.47
CA GLU A 290 3.15 -17.70 -5.07
C GLU A 290 2.05 -17.25 -4.10
N ASN A 291 2.02 -17.83 -2.90
CA ASN A 291 1.23 -17.36 -1.74
C ASN A 291 -0.28 -17.13 -1.99
N GLY A 292 -0.91 -17.95 -2.82
CA GLY A 292 -2.35 -17.90 -3.10
C GLY A 292 -2.75 -17.00 -4.28
N GLY A 293 -1.76 -16.45 -5.00
CA GLY A 293 -1.97 -15.61 -6.17
C GLY A 293 -2.36 -14.19 -5.81
N SER A 294 -1.64 -13.20 -6.35
CA SER A 294 -1.88 -11.78 -6.04
C SER A 294 -1.63 -10.85 -7.24
N LEU A 295 -2.27 -9.68 -7.19
CA LEU A 295 -2.08 -8.56 -8.13
C LEU A 295 -1.26 -7.43 -7.49
N ALA A 296 -0.55 -7.71 -6.39
CA ALA A 296 0.25 -6.71 -5.68
C ALA A 296 1.19 -5.98 -6.64
N GLY A 297 1.26 -4.65 -6.52
CA GLY A 297 2.04 -3.80 -7.42
C GLY A 297 1.34 -3.42 -8.74
N TRP A 298 0.24 -4.09 -9.10
CA TRP A 298 -0.51 -3.78 -10.32
C TRP A 298 -1.65 -2.79 -10.07
N SER A 299 -1.89 -1.94 -11.07
CA SER A 299 -3.12 -1.17 -11.19
C SER A 299 -4.14 -1.94 -12.02
N THR A 300 -5.37 -2.06 -11.53
CA THR A 300 -6.48 -2.68 -12.29
C THR A 300 -7.40 -1.63 -12.91
N PHE A 301 -7.99 -1.91 -14.07
CA PHE A 301 -8.99 -1.04 -14.69
C PHE A 301 -10.08 -1.83 -15.41
N GLY A 302 -11.24 -1.19 -15.59
CA GLY A 302 -12.36 -1.79 -16.31
C GLY A 302 -12.97 -3.02 -15.62
N ASN A 303 -12.87 -3.10 -14.29
CA ASN A 303 -13.38 -4.22 -13.52
C ASN A 303 -14.93 -4.16 -13.38
N GLU A 304 -15.60 -5.26 -13.68
CA GLU A 304 -17.02 -5.52 -13.42
C GLU A 304 -17.14 -6.18 -12.05
N LEU A 305 -17.69 -5.54 -11.04
CA LEU A 305 -17.56 -6.07 -9.67
C LEU A 305 -18.36 -7.35 -9.41
N GLN A 306 -19.54 -7.48 -10.00
CA GLN A 306 -20.48 -8.57 -9.70
C GLN A 306 -21.20 -9.04 -10.96
N PRO A 307 -21.52 -10.34 -11.09
CA PRO A 307 -21.23 -11.42 -10.14
C PRO A 307 -19.85 -12.08 -10.34
N ASN A 308 -19.10 -11.70 -11.38
CA ASN A 308 -17.84 -12.35 -11.75
C ASN A 308 -16.81 -11.29 -12.20
N PRO A 309 -15.83 -10.93 -11.35
CA PRO A 309 -14.87 -9.89 -11.67
C PRO A 309 -14.01 -10.24 -12.86
N ASN A 310 -13.87 -9.34 -13.83
CA ASN A 310 -13.24 -9.66 -15.11
C ASN A 310 -11.71 -9.43 -15.14
N VAL A 311 -11.16 -9.04 -14.00
CA VAL A 311 -9.73 -9.07 -13.68
C VAL A 311 -9.60 -9.90 -12.41
N GLN A 312 -9.07 -11.12 -12.53
CA GLN A 312 -9.05 -12.07 -11.43
C GLN A 312 -7.83 -12.99 -11.47
N ILE A 313 -7.35 -13.39 -10.30
CA ILE A 313 -6.35 -14.46 -10.16
C ILE A 313 -7.07 -15.80 -10.00
N HIS A 314 -6.72 -16.79 -10.83
CA HIS A 314 -7.43 -18.06 -10.95
C HIS A 314 -6.48 -19.24 -11.16
N ASP A 315 -6.88 -20.42 -10.66
CA ASP A 315 -6.18 -21.70 -10.76
C ASP A 315 -6.68 -22.62 -11.90
N GLU A 316 -7.43 -22.11 -12.89
CA GLU A 316 -8.06 -22.97 -13.92
C GLU A 316 -7.11 -23.34 -15.06
N ALA A 317 -6.14 -22.47 -15.35
CA ALA A 317 -5.07 -22.68 -16.30
C ALA A 317 -3.85 -21.95 -15.76
N VAL A 318 -2.80 -22.71 -15.52
CA VAL A 318 -1.57 -22.30 -14.83
C VAL A 318 -0.40 -22.92 -15.60
N ASP A 319 0.67 -22.17 -15.87
CA ASP A 319 1.88 -22.69 -16.52
C ASP A 319 2.91 -23.11 -15.47
N GLU A 320 3.38 -22.15 -14.67
CA GLU A 320 4.19 -22.35 -13.47
C GLU A 320 3.38 -22.06 -12.20
N GLY A 321 3.85 -22.38 -11.00
CA GLY A 321 3.15 -21.97 -9.78
C GLY A 321 1.77 -22.58 -9.51
N ILE A 322 0.82 -21.73 -9.11
CA ILE A 322 -0.52 -22.13 -8.63
C ILE A 322 -1.67 -21.28 -9.18
N ALA A 323 -1.41 -20.14 -9.82
CA ALA A 323 -2.50 -19.27 -10.29
C ALA A 323 -2.06 -18.28 -11.37
N ALA A 324 -2.84 -18.19 -12.44
CA ALA A 324 -2.61 -17.21 -13.49
C ALA A 324 -3.56 -16.01 -13.37
N LEU A 325 -3.20 -14.90 -14.02
CA LEU A 325 -4.12 -13.80 -14.26
C LEU A 325 -5.13 -14.18 -15.34
N LYS A 326 -6.42 -14.17 -15.02
CA LYS A 326 -7.52 -14.31 -15.97
C LYS A 326 -8.13 -12.95 -16.31
N LEU A 327 -8.12 -12.60 -17.60
CA LEU A 327 -8.71 -11.36 -18.14
C LEU A 327 -9.83 -11.65 -19.13
N PHE A 328 -10.92 -10.88 -19.02
CA PHE A 328 -11.98 -10.79 -20.03
C PHE A 328 -12.68 -9.44 -19.96
N GLY A 329 -13.60 -9.14 -20.88
CA GLY A 329 -14.32 -7.87 -20.91
C GLY A 329 -15.62 -7.86 -20.12
N GLN A 330 -16.28 -6.71 -20.12
CA GLN A 330 -17.57 -6.50 -19.46
C GLN A 330 -18.73 -6.83 -20.41
N PHE A 331 -19.79 -7.46 -19.92
CA PHE A 331 -20.94 -7.85 -20.75
C PHE A 331 -22.02 -6.76 -20.82
N ASN A 332 -21.62 -5.52 -21.13
CA ASN A 332 -22.45 -4.31 -21.05
C ASN A 332 -23.02 -3.79 -22.39
N ASN A 333 -22.92 -4.58 -23.47
CA ASN A 333 -23.33 -4.24 -24.85
C ASN A 333 -22.61 -3.03 -25.47
N GLN A 334 -21.43 -2.67 -24.96
CA GLN A 334 -20.58 -1.63 -25.52
C GLN A 334 -19.16 -2.15 -25.70
N THR A 335 -18.38 -1.53 -26.59
CA THR A 335 -16.94 -1.77 -26.59
C THR A 335 -16.36 -1.31 -25.26
N ASN A 336 -15.63 -2.20 -24.60
CA ASN A 336 -15.04 -1.93 -23.30
C ASN A 336 -13.61 -2.48 -23.22
N TYR A 337 -12.92 -2.05 -22.17
CA TYR A 337 -11.51 -2.30 -21.94
C TYR A 337 -11.34 -2.67 -20.48
N SER A 338 -10.62 -3.74 -20.22
CA SER A 338 -10.27 -4.22 -18.88
C SER A 338 -8.83 -4.70 -18.87
N GLY A 339 -8.24 -4.76 -17.68
CA GLY A 339 -6.91 -5.31 -17.56
C GLY A 339 -6.12 -4.74 -16.40
N VAL A 340 -4.81 -4.89 -16.54
CA VAL A 340 -3.83 -4.55 -15.52
C VAL A 340 -2.70 -3.72 -16.13
N THR A 341 -2.08 -2.89 -15.30
CA THR A 341 -0.95 -2.08 -15.74
C THR A 341 0.05 -1.82 -14.61
N GLN A 342 1.33 -1.76 -14.95
CA GLN A 342 2.41 -1.49 -14.01
C GLN A 342 3.56 -0.73 -14.69
N GLY A 343 4.11 0.27 -14.01
CA GLY A 343 5.16 1.14 -14.52
C GLY A 343 6.53 0.82 -13.95
N ILE A 344 7.57 1.00 -14.76
CA ILE A 344 8.97 1.02 -14.30
C ILE A 344 9.64 2.34 -14.67
N SER A 345 10.65 2.72 -13.91
CA SER A 345 11.49 3.89 -14.19
C SER A 345 12.35 3.65 -15.43
N VAL A 346 12.38 4.63 -16.32
CA VAL A 346 13.18 4.61 -17.56
C VAL A 346 13.79 5.97 -17.87
N SER A 347 14.85 5.96 -18.66
CA SER A 347 15.44 7.15 -19.27
C SER A 347 15.33 7.10 -20.80
N PRO A 348 15.30 8.27 -21.48
CA PRO A 348 15.33 8.33 -22.93
C PRO A 348 16.50 7.54 -23.53
N GLY A 349 16.22 6.62 -24.44
CA GLY A 349 17.21 5.77 -25.10
C GLY A 349 17.45 4.42 -24.42
N ASP A 350 16.89 4.18 -23.22
CA ASP A 350 16.93 2.88 -22.58
C ASP A 350 16.30 1.81 -23.48
N SER A 351 16.84 0.60 -23.43
CA SER A 351 16.24 -0.58 -24.03
C SER A 351 15.44 -1.34 -22.98
N ILE A 352 14.19 -1.66 -23.29
CA ILE A 352 13.28 -2.38 -22.39
C ILE A 352 12.76 -3.64 -23.05
N SER A 353 12.41 -4.63 -22.23
CA SER A 353 11.83 -5.89 -22.66
C SER A 353 10.77 -6.36 -21.68
N ALA A 354 9.66 -6.87 -22.19
CA ALA A 354 8.69 -7.61 -21.40
C ALA A 354 8.39 -8.94 -22.10
N SER A 355 8.17 -9.97 -21.31
CA SER A 355 7.70 -11.28 -21.76
C SER A 355 6.52 -11.74 -20.90
N LEU A 356 5.70 -12.64 -21.45
CA LEU A 356 4.64 -13.34 -20.74
C LEU A 356 4.22 -14.58 -21.54
N ASP A 357 3.58 -15.52 -20.87
CA ASP A 357 2.87 -16.62 -21.50
C ASP A 357 1.36 -16.36 -21.50
N ALA A 358 0.70 -16.69 -22.61
CA ALA A 358 -0.74 -16.52 -22.77
C ALA A 358 -1.43 -17.83 -23.14
N TYR A 359 -2.58 -18.10 -22.50
CA TYR A 359 -3.38 -19.30 -22.74
C TYR A 359 -4.86 -18.97 -22.92
N ILE A 360 -5.48 -19.60 -23.92
CA ILE A 360 -6.91 -19.51 -24.19
C ILE A 360 -7.53 -20.88 -23.99
N SER A 361 -8.44 -21.00 -23.03
CA SER A 361 -9.21 -22.23 -22.87
C SER A 361 -10.19 -22.39 -24.02
N SER A 362 -10.31 -23.61 -24.53
CA SER A 362 -11.39 -23.94 -25.47
C SER A 362 -12.80 -23.72 -24.91
N THR A 363 -12.98 -23.70 -23.58
CA THR A 363 -14.26 -23.36 -22.95
C THR A 363 -14.58 -21.87 -22.95
N ASP A 364 -13.54 -21.03 -22.97
CA ASP A 364 -13.60 -19.56 -22.96
C ASP A 364 -12.96 -18.96 -24.22
N SER A 365 -13.19 -19.61 -25.37
CA SER A 365 -12.60 -19.21 -26.65
C SER A 365 -12.94 -17.78 -27.03
N ILE A 366 -11.96 -17.04 -27.57
CA ILE A 366 -12.18 -15.66 -28.02
C ILE A 366 -13.00 -15.62 -29.31
N ALA A 367 -14.06 -14.81 -29.30
CA ALA A 367 -14.92 -14.65 -30.46
C ALA A 367 -14.41 -13.57 -31.44
N GLY A 368 -13.97 -14.01 -32.62
CA GLY A 368 -13.53 -13.11 -33.70
C GLY A 368 -12.21 -12.40 -33.40
N SER A 369 -11.74 -11.56 -34.33
CA SER A 369 -10.42 -10.90 -34.22
C SER A 369 -10.48 -9.49 -33.62
N ALA A 370 -11.68 -9.00 -33.28
CA ALA A 370 -11.86 -7.69 -32.65
C ALA A 370 -11.98 -7.80 -31.12
N ASN A 371 -12.34 -8.99 -30.63
CA ASN A 371 -12.16 -9.36 -29.23
C ASN A 371 -10.72 -9.84 -29.10
N GLN A 372 -9.90 -9.12 -28.34
CA GLN A 372 -8.46 -9.38 -28.33
C GLN A 372 -7.81 -8.91 -27.04
N LEU A 373 -6.69 -9.54 -26.69
CA LEU A 373 -5.78 -9.06 -25.66
C LEU A 373 -4.54 -8.45 -26.31
N GLU A 374 -4.22 -7.22 -25.91
CA GLU A 374 -3.00 -6.52 -26.31
C GLU A 374 -1.99 -6.47 -25.16
N MET A 375 -0.73 -6.74 -25.47
CA MET A 375 0.42 -6.42 -24.63
C MET A 375 1.03 -5.12 -25.15
N LYS A 376 1.19 -4.13 -24.26
CA LYS A 376 1.50 -2.75 -24.65
C LYS A 376 2.50 -2.08 -23.71
N PHE A 377 3.41 -1.31 -24.29
CA PHE A 377 4.15 -0.26 -23.59
C PHE A 377 3.48 1.09 -23.80
N ASP A 378 3.20 1.78 -22.70
CA ASP A 378 2.76 3.18 -22.67
C ASP A 378 3.86 4.05 -22.03
N TYR A 379 4.26 5.14 -22.68
CA TYR A 379 5.32 6.01 -22.20
C TYR A 379 4.80 7.34 -21.68
N TYR A 380 5.32 7.78 -20.53
CA TYR A 380 4.87 9.00 -19.86
C TYR A 380 6.04 9.90 -19.40
N LYS A 381 5.79 11.21 -19.37
CA LYS A 381 6.70 12.23 -18.82
C LYS A 381 6.72 12.29 -17.29
N SER A 382 5.71 11.70 -16.66
CA SER A 382 5.52 11.71 -15.22
C SER A 382 4.99 10.34 -14.79
N PHE A 383 5.53 9.81 -13.69
CA PHE A 383 5.16 8.49 -13.18
C PHE A 383 3.70 8.45 -12.70
N HIS A 384 3.01 7.35 -12.99
CA HIS A 384 1.59 7.15 -12.68
C HIS A 384 0.68 8.24 -13.29
N ALA A 385 1.06 8.84 -14.42
CA ALA A 385 0.22 9.80 -15.10
C ALA A 385 -1.03 9.17 -15.73
N LYS A 386 -2.08 9.97 -15.88
CA LYS A 386 -3.36 9.55 -16.48
C LYS A 386 -3.18 9.21 -17.95
N TYR A 387 -3.74 8.07 -18.38
CA TYR A 387 -3.82 7.71 -19.79
C TYR A 387 -4.56 8.79 -20.61
N GLY A 388 -4.01 9.13 -21.78
CA GLY A 388 -4.56 10.16 -22.67
C GLY A 388 -4.40 11.60 -22.19
N SER A 389 -3.70 11.85 -21.08
CA SER A 389 -3.35 13.20 -20.62
C SER A 389 -2.18 13.81 -21.43
N GLY A 390 -1.86 15.08 -21.19
CA GLY A 390 -0.68 15.74 -21.81
C GLY A 390 0.68 15.17 -21.40
N GLU A 391 0.69 14.29 -20.38
CA GLU A 391 1.86 13.55 -19.92
C GLU A 391 2.14 12.30 -20.75
N TYR A 392 1.13 11.79 -21.47
CA TYR A 392 1.28 10.65 -22.36
C TYR A 392 2.10 11.02 -23.61
N LEU A 393 3.06 10.18 -23.96
CA LEU A 393 3.99 10.41 -25.08
C LEU A 393 3.63 9.58 -26.30
N SER A 394 3.69 8.25 -26.15
CA SER A 394 3.49 7.29 -27.23
C SER A 394 3.25 5.91 -26.66
N SER A 395 2.96 4.95 -27.54
CA SER A 395 2.86 3.54 -27.18
C SER A 395 3.40 2.62 -28.26
N LYS A 396 3.68 1.39 -27.87
CA LYS A 396 3.92 0.26 -28.76
C LYS A 396 3.13 -0.94 -28.26
N SER A 397 2.45 -1.67 -29.14
CA SER A 397 1.69 -2.86 -28.76
C SER A 397 1.80 -3.99 -29.77
N ILE A 398 1.51 -5.19 -29.29
CA ILE A 398 1.25 -6.39 -30.08
C ILE A 398 -0.07 -7.02 -29.61
N ILE A 399 -0.79 -7.66 -30.53
CA ILE A 399 -1.93 -8.52 -30.18
C ILE A 399 -1.34 -9.87 -29.79
N ILE A 400 -1.63 -10.33 -28.57
CA ILE A 400 -1.14 -11.60 -28.04
C ILE A 400 -2.21 -12.70 -28.09
N ALA A 401 -3.48 -12.33 -28.03
CA ALA A 401 -4.57 -13.28 -28.17
C ALA A 401 -5.77 -12.67 -28.93
N ASP A 402 -6.31 -13.42 -29.88
CA ASP A 402 -7.59 -13.12 -30.53
C ASP A 402 -8.31 -14.44 -30.92
N GLY A 403 -9.44 -14.37 -31.63
CA GLY A 403 -10.19 -15.55 -32.05
C GLY A 403 -9.49 -16.47 -33.07
N SER A 404 -8.27 -16.14 -33.52
CA SER A 404 -7.43 -17.00 -34.35
C SER A 404 -6.33 -17.73 -33.57
N THR A 405 -6.08 -17.32 -32.33
CA THR A 405 -5.08 -17.95 -31.45
C THR A 405 -5.47 -19.39 -31.13
N THR A 406 -4.47 -20.26 -31.04
CA THR A 406 -4.69 -21.69 -30.78
C THR A 406 -5.13 -21.90 -29.33
N ASN A 407 -6.27 -22.55 -29.14
CA ASN A 407 -6.76 -22.91 -27.82
C ASN A 407 -5.94 -24.04 -27.19
N ASN A 408 -5.95 -24.07 -25.85
CA ASN A 408 -5.36 -25.11 -25.01
C ASN A 408 -3.84 -25.28 -25.18
N ALA A 409 -3.13 -24.18 -25.42
CA ALA A 409 -1.67 -24.14 -25.46
C ALA A 409 -1.19 -22.81 -24.89
N TRP A 410 -0.16 -22.87 -24.05
CA TRP A 410 0.61 -21.69 -23.63
C TRP A 410 1.48 -21.21 -24.78
N LEU A 411 1.46 -19.90 -25.01
CA LEU A 411 2.21 -19.24 -26.06
C LEU A 411 3.01 -18.09 -25.45
N GLU A 412 4.33 -18.16 -25.61
CA GLU A 412 5.24 -17.10 -25.19
C GLU A 412 5.13 -15.89 -26.12
N HIS A 413 5.06 -14.71 -25.51
CA HIS A 413 5.07 -13.43 -26.18
C HIS A 413 6.17 -12.54 -25.63
N VAL A 414 6.89 -11.85 -26.53
CA VAL A 414 7.95 -10.91 -26.17
C VAL A 414 7.73 -9.58 -26.88
N LEU A 415 7.80 -8.48 -26.11
CA LEU A 415 7.77 -7.12 -26.61
C LEU A 415 9.01 -6.36 -26.15
N THR A 416 9.82 -5.90 -27.11
CA THR A 416 11.01 -5.08 -26.85
C THR A 416 10.84 -3.69 -27.46
N ASP A 417 11.42 -2.66 -26.86
CA ASP A 417 11.44 -1.33 -27.46
C ASP A 417 12.59 -0.45 -26.97
N THR A 418 12.80 0.68 -27.64
CA THR A 418 13.70 1.75 -27.18
C THR A 418 12.88 2.93 -26.68
N VAL A 419 13.16 3.36 -25.45
CA VAL A 419 12.40 4.38 -24.73
C VAL A 419 12.49 5.73 -25.46
N PRO A 420 11.36 6.39 -25.76
CA PRO A 420 11.34 7.64 -26.51
C PRO A 420 11.85 8.82 -25.68
N SER A 421 12.14 9.94 -26.35
CA SER A 421 12.53 11.18 -25.68
C SER A 421 11.48 11.63 -24.64
N GLN A 422 11.95 12.17 -23.51
CA GLN A 422 11.15 12.70 -22.39
C GLN A 422 10.42 11.66 -21.53
N ALA A 423 10.47 10.38 -21.87
CA ALA A 423 9.85 9.36 -21.03
C ALA A 423 10.65 9.16 -19.74
N VAL A 424 9.92 9.11 -18.62
CA VAL A 424 10.43 8.73 -17.28
C VAL A 424 9.77 7.46 -16.75
N GLU A 425 8.63 7.08 -17.34
CA GLU A 425 7.89 5.86 -17.06
C GLU A 425 7.66 5.11 -18.37
N ALA A 426 7.99 3.82 -18.37
CA ALA A 426 7.45 2.86 -19.32
C ALA A 426 6.47 1.98 -18.56
N ARG A 427 5.23 1.91 -19.02
CA ARG A 427 4.15 1.17 -18.37
C ARG A 427 3.74 -0.03 -19.22
N LEU A 428 3.91 -1.23 -18.68
CA LEU A 428 3.36 -2.44 -19.26
C LEU A 428 1.86 -2.48 -18.99
N SER A 429 1.06 -2.58 -20.04
CA SER A 429 -0.39 -2.68 -19.99
C SER A 429 -0.83 -3.96 -20.70
N LEU A 430 -1.62 -4.78 -20.01
CA LEU A 430 -2.31 -5.94 -20.56
C LEU A 430 -3.77 -5.55 -20.71
N VAL A 431 -4.22 -5.35 -21.95
CA VAL A 431 -5.52 -4.71 -22.25
C VAL A 431 -6.40 -5.68 -23.00
N PHE A 432 -7.44 -6.18 -22.33
CA PHE A 432 -8.48 -6.97 -22.99
C PHE A 432 -9.50 -6.02 -23.60
N ILE A 433 -9.65 -6.08 -24.92
CA ILE A 433 -10.54 -5.25 -25.71
C ILE A 433 -11.72 -6.11 -26.11
N GLN A 434 -12.92 -5.79 -25.61
CA GLN A 434 -14.12 -6.56 -25.91
C GLN A 434 -15.14 -5.70 -26.68
N PRO A 435 -15.42 -6.02 -27.96
CA PRO A 435 -16.51 -5.40 -28.70
C PRO A 435 -17.87 -5.95 -28.23
N ASN A 436 -18.69 -5.09 -27.63
CA ASN A 436 -20.01 -5.47 -27.13
C ASN A 436 -19.91 -6.64 -26.12
N ASN A 437 -20.68 -7.71 -26.34
CA ASN A 437 -20.75 -8.91 -25.49
C ASN A 437 -20.09 -10.13 -26.14
N GLN A 438 -19.04 -9.93 -26.93
CA GLN A 438 -18.27 -11.04 -27.49
C GLN A 438 -17.59 -11.82 -26.35
N GLY A 439 -17.79 -13.14 -26.32
CA GLY A 439 -17.16 -14.01 -25.33
C GLY A 439 -15.68 -14.25 -25.61
N GLY A 440 -14.93 -14.55 -24.55
CA GLY A 440 -13.52 -14.86 -24.60
C GLY A 440 -12.85 -14.51 -23.27
N ALA A 441 -11.85 -15.30 -22.88
CA ALA A 441 -10.96 -14.97 -21.77
C ALA A 441 -9.53 -15.41 -22.12
N VAL A 442 -8.55 -14.77 -21.47
CA VAL A 442 -7.13 -15.13 -21.59
C VAL A 442 -6.55 -15.30 -20.21
N HIS A 443 -5.76 -16.36 -20.05
CA HIS A 443 -4.89 -16.58 -18.89
C HIS A 443 -3.50 -16.10 -19.24
N ILE A 444 -2.87 -15.43 -18.27
CA ILE A 444 -1.56 -14.82 -18.43
C ILE A 444 -0.70 -15.24 -17.25
N ASP A 445 0.50 -15.70 -17.56
CA ASP A 445 1.45 -16.25 -16.62
C ASP A 445 2.88 -15.77 -16.99
N ASP A 446 3.84 -15.97 -16.09
CA ASP A 446 5.28 -15.74 -16.28
C ASP A 446 5.63 -14.34 -16.83
N VAL A 447 4.92 -13.33 -16.32
CA VAL A 447 5.12 -11.95 -16.75
C VAL A 447 6.46 -11.42 -16.22
N SER A 448 7.32 -10.96 -17.13
CA SER A 448 8.53 -10.21 -16.82
C SER A 448 8.48 -8.83 -17.48
N PHE A 449 9.07 -7.82 -16.84
CA PHE A 449 9.26 -6.51 -17.45
C PHE A 449 10.52 -5.83 -16.89
N VAL A 450 11.52 -5.65 -17.74
CA VAL A 450 12.84 -5.20 -17.34
C VAL A 450 13.33 -4.03 -18.17
N ASN A 451 14.06 -3.12 -17.52
CA ASN A 451 14.87 -2.12 -18.19
C ASN A 451 16.30 -2.65 -18.33
N LEU A 452 16.63 -3.11 -19.54
CA LEU A 452 17.92 -3.73 -19.88
C LEU A 452 19.10 -2.74 -19.87
N SER A 453 18.83 -1.44 -19.69
CA SER A 453 19.84 -0.38 -19.65
C SER A 453 20.12 0.15 -18.23
N LEU A 454 19.44 -0.38 -17.21
CA LEU A 454 19.74 -0.06 -15.82
C LEU A 454 21.14 -0.55 -15.45
N ALA A 455 21.93 0.35 -14.84
CA ALA A 455 23.26 0.01 -14.37
C ALA A 455 23.17 -0.63 -12.98
N PRO A 456 23.82 -1.79 -12.73
CA PRO A 456 23.83 -2.46 -11.43
C PRO A 456 24.27 -1.54 -10.28
N SER A 457 23.65 -1.66 -9.12
CA SER A 457 23.96 -0.87 -7.92
C SER A 457 23.83 -1.74 -6.67
N ALA A 458 24.90 -1.78 -5.87
CA ALA A 458 24.94 -2.52 -4.61
C ALA A 458 24.81 -1.63 -3.35
N ASP A 459 24.50 -0.35 -3.51
CA ASP A 459 24.14 0.57 -2.40
C ASP A 459 22.67 0.36 -2.03
N ALA A 460 22.43 -0.68 -1.23
CA ALA A 460 21.12 -1.23 -0.91
C ALA A 460 20.32 -0.32 0.04
N ASP A 461 20.99 0.35 0.99
CA ASP A 461 20.35 1.27 1.94
C ASP A 461 20.38 2.74 1.48
N SER A 462 20.96 3.00 0.29
CA SER A 462 21.00 4.31 -0.36
C SER A 462 21.71 5.37 0.47
N ASP A 463 22.70 4.97 1.28
CA ASP A 463 23.49 5.88 2.10
C ASP A 463 24.66 6.54 1.36
N GLY A 464 24.91 6.10 0.11
CA GLY A 464 25.91 6.64 -0.79
C GLY A 464 27.27 5.94 -0.73
N ASP A 465 27.39 4.82 -0.01
CA ASP A 465 28.51 3.92 -0.14
C ASP A 465 28.08 2.45 -0.34
N VAL A 466 29.05 1.57 -0.54
CA VAL A 466 28.81 0.12 -0.68
C VAL A 466 29.68 -0.58 0.36
N ASP A 467 29.04 -1.07 1.41
CA ASP A 467 29.70 -1.56 2.61
C ASP A 467 29.08 -2.87 3.16
N GLY A 468 29.32 -3.16 4.44
CA GLY A 468 28.80 -4.37 5.08
C GLY A 468 27.30 -4.36 5.34
N ALA A 469 26.65 -3.20 5.40
CA ALA A 469 25.21 -3.06 5.53
C ALA A 469 24.50 -3.56 4.27
N ASP A 470 25.01 -3.21 3.09
CA ASP A 470 24.44 -3.69 1.82
C ASP A 470 24.60 -5.19 1.62
N PHE A 471 25.75 -5.73 2.06
CA PHE A 471 25.96 -7.16 2.05
C PHE A 471 24.89 -7.90 2.87
N LEU A 472 24.41 -7.30 3.97
CA LEU A 472 23.35 -7.90 4.77
C LEU A 472 22.02 -7.90 4.03
N SER A 473 21.73 -6.92 3.17
CA SER A 473 20.55 -6.91 2.31
C SER A 473 20.58 -8.09 1.35
N TRP A 474 21.68 -8.27 0.62
CA TRP A 474 21.90 -9.47 -0.21
C TRP A 474 21.80 -10.77 0.59
N GLN A 475 22.45 -10.85 1.76
CA GLN A 475 22.45 -12.07 2.57
C GLN A 475 21.04 -12.45 3.05
N ARG A 476 20.22 -11.45 3.39
CA ARG A 476 18.83 -11.67 3.83
C ARG A 476 17.92 -12.00 2.66
N GLY A 477 18.17 -11.41 1.50
CA GLY A 477 17.40 -11.65 0.28
C GLY A 477 17.81 -12.90 -0.48
N PHE A 478 18.95 -13.52 -0.20
CA PHE A 478 19.47 -14.63 -1.01
C PHE A 478 18.45 -15.75 -1.23
N GLY A 479 18.11 -15.99 -2.49
CA GLY A 479 17.09 -16.94 -2.94
C GLY A 479 15.71 -16.34 -3.17
N THR A 480 15.52 -15.03 -2.95
CA THR A 480 14.30 -14.30 -3.31
C THR A 480 14.15 -14.26 -4.83
N THR A 481 12.92 -14.55 -5.27
CA THR A 481 12.42 -14.43 -6.63
C THR A 481 11.46 -13.24 -6.71
N GLY A 482 11.53 -12.44 -7.76
CA GLY A 482 10.68 -11.25 -7.93
C GLY A 482 11.07 -10.07 -7.04
N ALA A 483 12.35 -9.90 -6.73
CA ALA A 483 12.86 -8.73 -6.02
C ALA A 483 12.56 -7.43 -6.80
N THR A 484 12.22 -6.38 -6.08
CA THR A 484 11.66 -5.12 -6.60
C THR A 484 12.48 -3.90 -6.24
N SER A 485 13.55 -4.08 -5.47
CA SER A 485 14.50 -3.03 -5.13
C SER A 485 15.87 -3.60 -4.76
N ILE A 486 16.90 -2.77 -4.88
CA ILE A 486 18.24 -3.08 -4.37
C ILE A 486 18.26 -3.33 -2.86
N GLY A 487 17.30 -2.77 -2.11
CA GLY A 487 17.16 -3.03 -0.67
C GLY A 487 16.83 -4.50 -0.34
N GLU A 488 16.31 -5.26 -1.30
CA GLU A 488 16.07 -6.70 -1.18
C GLU A 488 17.29 -7.53 -1.58
N GLY A 489 18.37 -6.91 -2.08
CA GLY A 489 19.61 -7.57 -2.46
C GLY A 489 19.77 -7.88 -3.94
N ASP A 490 18.80 -7.51 -4.78
CA ASP A 490 18.89 -7.61 -6.25
C ASP A 490 19.64 -6.39 -6.78
N PHE A 491 20.94 -6.53 -6.94
CA PHE A 491 21.86 -5.45 -7.31
C PHE A 491 22.03 -5.34 -8.82
N ASN A 492 21.62 -6.35 -9.58
CA ASN A 492 21.71 -6.36 -11.04
C ASN A 492 20.37 -6.04 -11.74
N PHE A 493 19.28 -5.94 -10.98
CA PHE A 493 17.91 -5.63 -11.42
C PHE A 493 17.26 -6.71 -12.29
N ASP A 494 17.64 -7.98 -12.11
CA ASP A 494 17.06 -9.11 -12.83
C ASP A 494 15.89 -9.79 -12.10
N GLY A 495 15.55 -9.30 -10.91
CA GLY A 495 14.47 -9.81 -10.06
C GLY A 495 14.86 -11.03 -9.24
N MET A 496 16.10 -11.52 -9.32
CA MET A 496 16.60 -12.65 -8.55
C MET A 496 17.68 -12.16 -7.60
N VAL A 497 17.67 -12.63 -6.35
CA VAL A 497 18.75 -12.34 -5.41
C VAL A 497 19.65 -13.56 -5.30
N ASP A 498 20.75 -13.56 -6.06
CA ASP A 498 21.62 -14.73 -6.21
C ASP A 498 23.13 -14.39 -6.22
N ALA A 499 23.96 -15.30 -6.74
CA ALA A 499 25.41 -15.10 -6.75
C ALA A 499 25.86 -13.96 -7.69
N ALA A 500 25.06 -13.61 -8.70
CA ALA A 500 25.34 -12.51 -9.61
C ALA A 500 25.28 -11.16 -8.87
N ASP A 501 24.35 -10.98 -7.92
CA ASP A 501 24.29 -9.78 -7.09
C ASP A 501 25.49 -9.67 -6.17
N LEU A 502 25.94 -10.79 -5.59
CA LEU A 502 27.16 -10.81 -4.81
C LEU A 502 28.37 -10.37 -5.64
N ASP A 503 28.42 -10.73 -6.92
CA ASP A 503 29.47 -10.26 -7.83
C ASP A 503 29.39 -8.74 -8.05
N VAL A 504 28.18 -8.16 -8.14
CA VAL A 504 27.98 -6.70 -8.20
C VAL A 504 28.49 -6.05 -6.92
N TRP A 505 28.05 -6.51 -5.75
CA TRP A 505 28.50 -5.99 -4.46
C TRP A 505 30.02 -6.04 -4.32
N ASN A 506 30.63 -7.18 -4.65
CA ASN A 506 32.07 -7.37 -4.57
C ASN A 506 32.84 -6.44 -5.53
N SER A 507 32.23 -6.06 -6.66
CA SER A 507 32.83 -5.11 -7.62
C SER A 507 32.75 -3.65 -7.17
N GLN A 508 31.76 -3.29 -6.34
CA GLN A 508 31.49 -1.93 -5.89
C GLN A 508 31.93 -1.67 -4.43
N TYR A 509 32.21 -2.72 -3.66
CA TYR A 509 32.59 -2.62 -2.25
C TYR A 509 33.79 -1.69 -2.03
N GLY A 510 33.63 -0.74 -1.09
CA GLY A 510 34.67 0.22 -0.73
C GLY A 510 34.93 1.29 -1.80
N VAL A 511 34.06 1.42 -2.80
CA VAL A 511 34.05 2.53 -3.76
C VAL A 511 33.05 3.57 -3.26
N PRO A 512 33.48 4.79 -2.88
CA PRO A 512 32.55 5.88 -2.61
C PRO A 512 31.78 6.20 -3.89
N LEU A 513 30.46 6.21 -3.84
CA LEU A 513 29.68 6.65 -4.99
C LEU A 513 29.87 8.17 -5.13
N ASP A 514 30.16 8.63 -6.36
CA ASP A 514 30.24 10.06 -6.66
C ASP A 514 28.82 10.64 -6.48
N VAL A 515 28.55 11.18 -5.29
CA VAL A 515 27.34 11.95 -5.05
C VAL A 515 27.38 13.12 -6.02
N ALA A 516 26.54 13.10 -7.05
CA ALA A 516 26.35 14.24 -7.91
C ALA A 516 25.89 15.39 -6.99
N ALA A 517 26.81 16.29 -6.65
CA ALA A 517 26.56 17.40 -5.76
C ALA A 517 25.42 18.22 -6.37
N THR A 518 24.21 18.05 -5.85
CA THR A 518 23.12 18.96 -6.12
C THR A 518 23.60 20.31 -5.62
N ALA A 519 23.73 21.27 -6.54
CA ALA A 519 24.08 22.63 -6.18
C ALA A 519 22.97 23.15 -5.26
N VAL A 520 23.19 23.07 -3.95
CA VAL A 520 22.41 23.81 -2.97
C VAL A 520 22.45 25.26 -3.44
N PRO A 521 21.32 25.90 -3.78
CA PRO A 521 21.34 27.29 -4.17
C PRO A 521 21.87 28.06 -2.96
N GLU A 522 23.09 28.58 -3.06
CA GLU A 522 23.60 29.43 -1.98
C GLU A 522 22.59 30.56 -1.78
N PRO A 523 22.13 30.82 -0.55
CA PRO A 523 21.31 31.99 -0.30
C PRO A 523 22.13 33.18 -0.79
N SER A 524 21.58 33.92 -1.77
CA SER A 524 22.26 35.07 -2.34
C SER A 524 22.92 35.86 -1.22
N SER A 525 24.21 36.14 -1.33
CA SER A 525 25.05 36.80 -0.31
C SER A 525 24.48 38.15 0.19
N VAL A 526 23.42 38.63 -0.46
CA VAL A 526 22.52 39.71 -0.03
C VAL A 526 21.75 39.39 1.26
N VAL A 527 21.24 38.16 1.46
CA VAL A 527 20.45 37.80 2.66
C VAL A 527 21.33 37.74 3.91
N LEU A 528 22.55 37.18 3.79
CA LEU A 528 23.54 37.17 4.88
C LEU A 528 24.03 38.58 5.22
N MET A 529 24.19 39.47 4.25
CA MET A 529 24.52 40.88 4.53
C MET A 529 23.37 41.64 5.21
N VAL A 530 22.10 41.37 4.88
CA VAL A 530 20.96 42.01 5.54
C VAL A 530 20.80 41.56 6.99
N VAL A 531 20.99 40.27 7.28
CA VAL A 531 20.94 39.74 8.65
C VAL A 531 22.08 40.29 9.51
N VAL A 532 23.30 40.38 8.96
CA VAL A 532 24.44 40.98 9.65
C VAL A 532 24.22 42.48 9.89
N TYR A 533 23.68 43.22 8.92
CA TYR A 533 23.40 44.66 9.08
C TYR A 533 22.32 44.94 10.13
N LEU A 534 21.25 44.12 10.18
CA LEU A 534 20.19 44.24 11.19
C LEU A 534 20.70 43.88 12.59
N TYR A 535 21.60 42.90 12.72
CA TYR A 535 22.22 42.54 13.99
C TYR A 535 23.12 43.67 14.53
N PHE A 536 23.93 44.30 13.67
CA PHE A 536 24.75 45.44 14.09
C PHE A 536 23.92 46.71 14.37
N ALA A 537 22.85 46.96 13.63
CA ALA A 537 21.94 48.09 13.90
C ALA A 537 21.22 47.95 15.25
N ALA A 538 20.77 46.74 15.62
CA ALA A 538 20.15 46.47 16.91
C ALA A 538 21.13 46.60 18.09
N SER A 539 22.40 46.23 17.89
CA SER A 539 23.45 46.36 18.93
C SER A 539 23.81 47.82 19.24
N ARG A 540 23.78 48.71 18.24
CA ARG A 540 24.05 50.15 18.42
C ARG A 540 22.95 50.88 19.19
N MET A 541 21.69 50.46 19.07
CA MET A 541 20.58 51.06 19.82
C MET A 541 20.56 50.69 21.31
N LYS A 542 21.12 49.53 21.69
CA LYS A 542 21.23 49.13 23.11
C LYS A 542 22.37 49.86 23.85
N SER A 543 23.42 50.29 23.14
CA SER A 543 24.58 50.99 23.74
C SER A 543 24.32 52.48 24.06
N GLN A 544 23.29 53.11 23.46
CA GLN A 544 22.98 54.53 23.70
C GLN A 544 22.01 54.82 24.88
N LYS A 545 21.48 53.79 25.56
CA LYS A 545 20.51 53.96 26.66
C LYS A 545 21.08 53.83 28.08
N SER A 546 22.40 53.75 28.26
CA SER A 546 23.01 53.61 29.59
C SER A 546 24.21 54.56 29.79
N ALA A 547 23.96 55.87 29.78
CA ALA A 547 24.94 56.87 30.22
C ALA A 547 24.29 58.25 30.48
N THR A 548 23.58 58.41 31.61
CA THR A 548 23.36 59.69 32.32
C THR A 548 22.68 59.39 33.67
N LEU A 549 23.47 59.21 34.74
CA LEU A 549 23.86 60.21 35.76
C LEU A 549 22.86 60.32 36.94
N GLU A 550 23.17 59.61 38.02
CA GLU A 550 22.99 60.11 39.39
C GLU A 550 23.95 61.31 39.62
N VAL A 551 23.44 62.35 40.31
CA VAL A 551 24.06 63.32 41.26
C VAL A 551 23.00 64.45 41.37
N CYS A 552 22.33 64.72 42.49
CA CYS A 552 22.85 65.27 43.74
C CYS A 552 21.77 65.21 44.85
N GLU A 553 22.23 65.07 46.10
CA GLU A 553 21.45 65.24 47.34
C GLU A 553 20.85 66.65 47.49
N LEU A 554 19.60 66.73 47.95
CA LEU A 554 19.17 67.39 49.20
C LEU A 554 17.73 67.00 49.55
#